data_AF-A0A938YX99-F1
#
_entry.id   AF-A0A938YX99-F1
#
_cell.length_a   1.000
_cell.length_b   1.000
_cell.length_c   1.000
_cell.angle_alpha   90.00
_cell.angle_beta   90.00
_cell.angle_gamma   90.00
#
_symmetry.space_group_name_H-M   'P 1'
#
loop_
_entity.id
_entity.type
_entity.pdbx_description
1 polymer ?
#
loop_
_entity_poly.entity_id
_entity_poly.type
_entity_poly.pdbx_seq_one_letter_code
_entity_poly.pdbx_strand_id
1 'polypeptide(L)'
;MEPQTMVILIILASILILTALDIWNRYKVRRYVRLAWGKLPRQPRFDKEASLKKAWLTEKKFHDFDSEVDDITWYDLDGFSLFESINLTFSSVGSEALYQQLRNFRFKTDKQLTKLIDFFAADSAAREQSQYTFARLGKQDDNFSKAYLANEAAQSIGSLPFFVFLGVLPLVGILLLLLGFVQGILLTLVSVVFNTIYYSIKKAKLETELNSMRYLVQTIACGSQIAKINTPLQDEIKQSLTPLKKITRFAFSFRAKNGSEGDMLFEY
;
A
#
# COMPACT_ATOMS: atom_id res chain seq x y z
N MET A 1 -4.09 44.43 -10.65
CA MET A 1 -3.87 43.54 -9.50
C MET A 1 -2.36 43.45 -9.29
N GLU A 2 -1.89 43.70 -8.08
CA GLU A 2 -0.49 43.51 -7.69
C GLU A 2 -0.06 42.05 -7.97
N PRO A 3 1.15 41.77 -8.50
CA PRO A 3 1.59 40.41 -8.81
C PRO A 3 1.53 39.49 -7.57
N GLN A 4 1.74 40.04 -6.37
CA GLN A 4 1.60 39.32 -5.10
C GLN A 4 0.15 38.86 -4.84
N THR A 5 -0.85 39.69 -5.17
CA THR A 5 -2.27 39.34 -5.01
C THR A 5 -2.71 38.23 -5.96
N MET A 6 -2.16 38.20 -7.18
CA MET A 6 -2.43 37.11 -8.13
C MET A 6 -1.84 35.78 -7.66
N VAL A 7 -0.61 35.77 -7.12
CA VAL A 7 0.01 34.55 -6.57
C VAL A 7 -0.81 33.98 -5.40
N ILE A 8 -1.25 34.84 -4.47
CA ILE A 8 -2.07 34.40 -3.33
C ILE A 8 -3.41 33.80 -3.81
N LEU A 9 -4.07 34.41 -4.79
CA LEU A 9 -5.32 33.90 -5.37
C LEU A 9 -5.12 32.52 -6.02
N ILE A 10 -4.03 32.31 -6.75
CA ILE A 10 -3.72 31.01 -7.38
C ILE A 10 -3.48 29.93 -6.33
N ILE A 11 -2.75 30.24 -5.25
CA ILE A 11 -2.52 29.29 -4.16
C ILE A 11 -3.85 28.93 -3.47
N LEU A 12 -4.70 29.91 -3.17
CA LEU A 12 -6.00 29.68 -2.56
C LEU A 12 -6.92 28.86 -3.46
N ALA A 13 -6.99 29.17 -4.75
CA ALA A 13 -7.75 28.40 -5.73
C ALA A 13 -7.23 26.96 -5.83
N SER A 14 -5.92 26.76 -5.84
CA SER A 14 -5.31 25.42 -5.87
C SER A 14 -5.66 24.60 -4.63
N ILE A 15 -5.60 25.20 -3.43
CA ILE A 15 -6.00 24.54 -2.18
C ILE A 15 -7.49 24.18 -2.20
N LEU A 16 -8.34 25.08 -2.69
CA LEU A 16 -9.78 24.85 -2.79
C LEU A 16 -10.10 23.71 -3.78
N ILE A 17 -9.43 23.67 -4.92
CA ILE A 17 -9.58 22.58 -5.89
C ILE A 17 -9.14 21.24 -5.28
N LEU A 18 -7.95 21.19 -4.66
CA LEU A 18 -7.43 19.96 -4.04
C LEU A 18 -8.35 19.44 -2.92
N THR A 19 -8.90 20.33 -2.09
CA THR A 19 -9.84 19.94 -1.02
C THR A 19 -11.19 19.48 -1.59
N ALA A 20 -11.71 20.14 -2.62
CA ALA A 20 -12.93 19.72 -3.31
C ALA A 20 -12.77 18.33 -3.94
N LEU A 21 -11.63 18.06 -4.60
CA LEU A 21 -11.30 16.76 -5.18
C LEU A 21 -11.21 15.67 -4.10
N ASP A 22 -10.55 15.93 -2.96
CA ASP A 22 -10.46 14.97 -1.85
C ASP A 22 -11.86 14.68 -1.24
N ILE A 23 -12.71 15.69 -1.06
CA ILE A 23 -14.09 15.51 -0.59
C ILE A 23 -14.90 14.68 -1.58
N TRP A 24 -14.81 15.00 -2.87
CA TRP A 24 -15.52 14.28 -3.93
C TRP A 24 -15.08 12.82 -4.01
N ASN A 25 -13.77 12.56 -3.92
CA ASN A 25 -13.23 11.21 -3.90
C ASN A 25 -13.73 10.41 -2.69
N ARG A 26 -13.73 11.01 -1.49
CA ARG A 26 -14.27 10.37 -0.28
C ARG A 26 -15.74 10.01 -0.44
N TYR A 27 -16.53 10.90 -1.03
CA TYR A 27 -17.94 10.64 -1.32
C TYR A 27 -18.11 9.51 -2.34
N LYS A 28 -17.34 9.53 -3.44
CA LYS A 28 -17.35 8.50 -4.49
C LYS A 28 -17.05 7.12 -3.90
N VAL A 29 -15.96 6.98 -3.14
CA VAL A 29 -15.55 5.71 -2.52
C VAL A 29 -16.60 5.19 -1.55
N ARG A 30 -17.17 6.07 -0.71
CA ARG A 30 -18.22 5.66 0.25
C ARG A 30 -19.48 5.18 -0.46
N ARG A 31 -19.90 5.89 -1.51
CA ARG A 31 -21.03 5.52 -2.36
C ARG A 31 -20.78 4.18 -3.06
N TYR A 32 -19.58 3.97 -3.59
CA TYR A 32 -19.18 2.71 -4.21
C TYR A 32 -19.30 1.53 -3.23
N VAL A 33 -18.71 1.65 -2.04
CA VAL A 33 -18.79 0.63 -0.98
C VAL A 33 -20.24 0.28 -0.64
N ARG A 34 -21.09 1.29 -0.45
CA ARG A 34 -22.51 1.09 -0.16
C ARG A 34 -23.24 0.35 -1.29
N LEU A 35 -22.95 0.70 -2.54
CA LEU A 35 -23.59 0.11 -3.71
C LEU A 35 -23.06 -1.27 -4.10
N ALA A 36 -21.86 -1.63 -3.66
CA ALA A 36 -21.23 -2.93 -3.89
C ALA A 36 -21.76 -4.01 -2.94
N TRP A 37 -22.29 -3.63 -1.77
CA TRP A 37 -22.84 -4.58 -0.82
C TRP A 37 -23.98 -5.41 -1.41
N GLY A 38 -23.92 -6.73 -1.23
CA GLY A 38 -24.93 -7.68 -1.72
C GLY A 38 -24.90 -7.93 -3.23
N LYS A 39 -23.91 -7.39 -3.96
CA LYS A 39 -23.69 -7.70 -5.37
C LYS A 39 -22.53 -8.67 -5.54
N LEU A 40 -22.53 -9.38 -6.66
CA LEU A 40 -21.37 -10.20 -7.05
C LEU A 40 -20.14 -9.31 -7.25
N PRO A 41 -18.94 -9.77 -6.86
CA PRO A 41 -17.70 -9.09 -7.17
C PRO A 41 -17.59 -8.83 -8.67
N ARG A 42 -17.07 -7.65 -9.02
CA ARG A 42 -16.62 -7.39 -10.39
C ARG A 42 -15.17 -7.85 -10.51
N GLN A 43 -14.81 -8.36 -11.69
CA GLN A 43 -13.47 -8.89 -11.96
C GLN A 43 -12.38 -7.93 -11.48
N PRO A 44 -11.46 -8.38 -10.61
CA PRO A 44 -10.45 -7.49 -10.06
C PRO A 44 -9.34 -7.18 -11.08
N ARG A 45 -8.99 -5.90 -11.26
CA ARG A 45 -7.71 -5.50 -11.91
C ARG A 45 -6.49 -5.85 -11.03
N PHE A 46 -6.71 -6.07 -9.73
CA PHE A 46 -5.73 -6.32 -8.67
C PHE A 46 -6.15 -7.57 -7.90
N ASP A 47 -5.22 -8.35 -7.33
CA ASP A 47 -5.38 -9.70 -6.73
C ASP A 47 -4.93 -10.84 -7.66
N LYS A 48 -3.79 -10.66 -8.33
CA LYS A 48 -3.17 -11.75 -9.11
C LYS A 48 -2.91 -12.95 -8.21
N GLU A 49 -3.31 -14.14 -8.65
CA GLU A 49 -3.11 -15.38 -7.88
C GLU A 49 -1.65 -15.57 -7.46
N ALA A 50 -0.69 -15.26 -8.35
CA ALA A 50 0.73 -15.33 -8.04
C ALA A 50 1.14 -14.43 -6.86
N SER A 51 0.54 -13.25 -6.72
CA SER A 51 0.78 -12.33 -5.59
C SER A 51 0.19 -12.91 -4.30
N LEU A 52 -1.08 -13.37 -4.36
CA LEU A 52 -1.77 -13.98 -3.22
C LEU A 52 -1.06 -15.24 -2.71
N LYS A 53 -0.60 -16.10 -3.63
CA LYS A 53 0.16 -17.31 -3.33
C LYS A 53 1.48 -16.99 -2.61
N LYS A 54 2.22 -15.97 -3.05
CA LYS A 54 3.45 -15.53 -2.35
C LYS A 54 3.15 -15.07 -0.92
N ALA A 55 2.07 -14.30 -0.73
CA ALA A 55 1.64 -13.82 0.58
C ALA A 55 1.26 -14.99 1.50
N TRP A 56 0.50 -15.96 0.98
CA TRP A 56 0.13 -17.19 1.69
C TRP A 56 1.34 -18.04 2.09
N LEU A 57 2.29 -18.27 1.18
CA LEU A 57 3.54 -19.01 1.48
C LEU A 57 4.39 -18.32 2.56
N THR A 58 4.36 -16.98 2.60
CA THR A 58 5.07 -16.21 3.63
C THR A 58 4.38 -16.39 4.98
N GLU A 59 3.05 -16.28 5.02
CA GLU A 59 2.24 -16.41 6.22
C GLU A 59 2.34 -17.80 6.86
N LYS A 60 2.43 -18.85 6.04
CA LYS A 60 2.60 -20.24 6.47
C LYS A 60 3.81 -20.45 7.40
N LYS A 61 4.81 -19.57 7.35
CA LYS A 61 5.99 -19.64 8.23
C LYS A 61 5.69 -19.23 9.68
N PHE A 62 4.56 -18.56 9.93
CA PHE A 62 4.23 -17.96 11.23
C PHE A 62 3.03 -18.61 11.91
N HIS A 63 2.27 -19.46 11.20
CA HIS A 63 1.03 -20.04 11.69
C HIS A 63 0.88 -21.50 11.29
N ASP A 64 0.47 -22.31 12.26
CA ASP A 64 0.08 -23.70 12.04
C ASP A 64 -1.42 -23.81 11.69
N PHE A 65 -1.72 -24.81 10.86
CA PHE A 65 -3.05 -25.17 10.38
C PHE A 65 -3.23 -26.69 10.47
N ASP A 66 -4.48 -27.13 10.69
CA ASP A 66 -4.79 -28.57 10.82
C ASP A 66 -4.80 -29.25 9.44
N SER A 67 -5.19 -28.51 8.40
CA SER A 67 -5.25 -28.99 7.03
C SER A 67 -5.02 -27.86 6.03
N GLU A 68 -4.55 -28.23 4.84
CA GLU A 68 -4.21 -27.32 3.76
C GLU A 68 -4.66 -27.91 2.42
N VAL A 69 -5.22 -27.05 1.57
CA VAL A 69 -5.54 -27.36 0.17
C VAL A 69 -4.28 -27.11 -0.65
N ASP A 70 -3.66 -28.20 -1.07
CA ASP A 70 -2.48 -28.17 -1.92
C ASP A 70 -2.79 -27.58 -3.30
N ASP A 71 -1.75 -27.31 -4.09
CA ASP A 71 -1.92 -26.70 -5.40
C ASP A 71 -2.71 -27.59 -6.37
N ILE A 72 -2.55 -28.91 -6.32
CA ILE A 72 -3.26 -29.82 -7.23
C ILE A 72 -4.75 -29.74 -6.94
N THR A 73 -5.14 -29.95 -5.68
CA THR A 73 -6.55 -29.87 -5.27
C THR A 73 -7.13 -28.49 -5.54
N TRP A 74 -6.36 -27.42 -5.34
CA TRP A 74 -6.82 -26.06 -5.61
C TRP A 74 -7.20 -25.84 -7.07
N TYR A 75 -6.37 -26.32 -8.00
CA TYR A 75 -6.67 -26.20 -9.43
C TYR A 75 -7.76 -27.16 -9.88
N ASP A 76 -7.81 -28.39 -9.34
CA ASP A 76 -8.87 -29.35 -9.64
C ASP A 76 -10.28 -28.84 -9.26
N LEU A 77 -10.35 -27.99 -8.22
CA LEU A 77 -11.59 -27.39 -7.73
C LEU A 77 -11.89 -25.99 -8.31
N ASP A 78 -11.12 -25.53 -9.30
CA ASP A 78 -11.18 -24.15 -9.81
C ASP A 78 -11.17 -23.11 -8.66
N GLY A 79 -10.32 -23.33 -7.65
CA GLY A 79 -10.33 -22.58 -6.40
C GLY A 79 -10.11 -21.07 -6.59
N PHE A 80 -9.34 -20.68 -7.59
CA PHE A 80 -9.14 -19.26 -7.90
C PHE A 80 -10.41 -18.61 -8.48
N SER A 81 -11.16 -19.31 -9.34
CA SER A 81 -12.45 -18.84 -9.83
C SER A 81 -13.46 -18.69 -8.68
N LEU A 82 -13.46 -19.64 -7.73
CA LEU A 82 -14.26 -19.52 -6.51
C LEU A 82 -13.85 -18.28 -5.72
N PHE A 83 -12.55 -18.07 -5.49
CA PHE A 83 -12.04 -16.87 -4.82
C PHE A 83 -12.53 -15.58 -5.50
N GLU A 84 -12.40 -15.47 -6.82
CA GLU A 84 -12.87 -14.29 -7.57
C GLU A 84 -14.38 -14.06 -7.42
N SER A 85 -15.17 -15.13 -7.37
CA SER A 85 -16.63 -15.06 -7.24
C SER A 85 -17.12 -14.58 -5.87
N ILE A 86 -16.31 -14.72 -4.81
CA ILE A 86 -16.69 -14.34 -3.43
C ILE A 86 -15.90 -13.15 -2.87
N ASN A 87 -14.81 -12.75 -3.53
CA ASN A 87 -13.91 -11.71 -3.04
C ASN A 87 -14.53 -10.30 -3.15
N LEU A 88 -15.27 -9.91 -2.12
CA LEU A 88 -15.79 -8.55 -1.91
C LEU A 88 -14.89 -7.68 -1.01
N THR A 89 -13.61 -8.05 -0.87
CA THR A 89 -12.68 -7.28 -0.04
C THR A 89 -12.22 -6.02 -0.79
N PHE A 90 -11.93 -4.96 -0.04
CA PHE A 90 -11.52 -3.67 -0.60
C PHE A 90 -10.02 -3.36 -0.43
N SER A 91 -9.26 -4.26 0.20
CA SER A 91 -7.82 -4.12 0.41
C SER A 91 -7.09 -5.41 0.13
N SER A 92 -5.82 -5.34 -0.29
CA SER A 92 -5.04 -6.56 -0.54
C SER A 92 -4.81 -7.38 0.72
N VAL A 93 -4.78 -6.77 1.90
CA VAL A 93 -4.70 -7.55 3.16
C VAL A 93 -5.97 -8.36 3.38
N GLY A 94 -7.13 -7.82 2.99
CA GLY A 94 -8.39 -8.56 2.98
C GLY A 94 -8.39 -9.69 1.96
N SER A 95 -7.95 -9.43 0.72
CA SER A 95 -7.81 -10.44 -0.33
C SER A 95 -6.88 -11.58 0.08
N GLU A 96 -5.73 -11.25 0.65
CA GLU A 96 -4.75 -12.22 1.15
C GLU A 96 -5.32 -13.07 2.29
N ALA A 97 -6.06 -12.45 3.24
CA ALA A 97 -6.71 -13.16 4.33
C ALA A 97 -7.80 -14.12 3.83
N LEU A 98 -8.61 -13.70 2.86
CA LEU A 98 -9.63 -14.54 2.24
C LEU A 98 -9.00 -15.71 1.48
N TYR A 99 -7.97 -15.45 0.68
CA TYR A 99 -7.24 -16.49 -0.06
C TYR A 99 -6.64 -17.53 0.89
N GLN A 100 -6.03 -17.06 1.98
CA GLN A 100 -5.49 -17.93 3.03
C GLN A 100 -6.59 -18.76 3.69
N GLN A 101 -7.76 -18.17 3.98
CA GLN A 101 -8.88 -18.89 4.59
C GLN A 101 -9.44 -19.99 3.68
N LEU A 102 -9.37 -19.81 2.35
CA LEU A 102 -9.77 -20.85 1.39
C LEU A 102 -8.72 -21.97 1.26
N ARG A 103 -7.44 -21.66 1.50
CA ARG A 103 -6.33 -22.62 1.41
C ARG A 103 -6.09 -23.38 2.72
N ASN A 104 -6.35 -22.77 3.86
CA ASN A 104 -5.95 -23.29 5.16
C ASN A 104 -7.14 -23.48 6.10
N PHE A 105 -7.25 -24.66 6.69
CA PHE A 105 -8.36 -25.02 7.56
C PHE A 105 -7.91 -25.32 8.99
N ARG A 106 -8.70 -24.84 9.93
CA ARG A 106 -8.68 -25.28 11.33
C ARG A 106 -9.99 -26.02 11.59
N PHE A 107 -9.91 -27.22 12.14
CA PHE A 107 -11.10 -28.04 12.38
C PHE A 107 -11.96 -27.51 13.53
N LYS A 108 -11.35 -26.74 14.43
CA LYS A 108 -12.09 -26.02 15.46
C LYS A 108 -12.83 -24.83 14.86
N THR A 109 -14.12 -24.70 15.19
CA THR A 109 -14.95 -23.56 14.79
C THR A 109 -14.34 -22.24 15.24
N ASP A 110 -14.14 -21.33 14.28
CA ASP A 110 -13.70 -19.97 14.54
C ASP A 110 -14.87 -19.12 15.08
N LYS A 111 -15.00 -19.12 16.40
CA LYS A 111 -16.00 -18.31 17.11
C LYS A 111 -15.80 -16.81 16.92
N GLN A 112 -14.58 -16.35 16.67
CA GLN A 112 -14.31 -14.92 16.45
C GLN A 112 -14.87 -14.50 15.09
N LEU A 113 -14.67 -15.31 14.05
CA LEU A 113 -15.24 -15.07 12.73
C LEU A 113 -16.77 -15.03 12.77
N THR A 114 -17.42 -16.03 13.39
CA THR A 114 -18.89 -16.02 13.51
C THR A 114 -19.40 -14.77 14.21
N LYS A 115 -18.75 -14.37 15.32
CA LYS A 115 -19.10 -13.15 16.06
C LYS A 115 -18.97 -11.87 15.20
N LEU A 116 -17.96 -11.80 14.33
CA LEU A 116 -17.80 -10.68 13.40
C LEU A 116 -18.86 -10.68 12.30
N ILE A 117 -19.20 -11.85 11.75
CA ILE A 117 -20.25 -12.00 10.74
C ILE A 117 -21.59 -11.50 11.30
N ASP A 118 -21.98 -11.97 12.49
CA ASP A 118 -23.24 -11.59 13.14
C ASP A 118 -23.28 -10.09 13.44
N PHE A 119 -22.16 -9.52 13.91
CA PHE A 119 -22.04 -8.10 14.18
C PHE A 119 -22.24 -7.24 12.91
N PHE A 120 -21.53 -7.56 11.82
CA PHE A 120 -21.64 -6.79 10.57
C PHE A 120 -22.94 -7.05 9.81
N ALA A 121 -23.63 -8.16 10.07
CA ALA A 121 -24.99 -8.40 9.61
C ALA A 121 -25.99 -7.48 10.33
N ALA A 122 -25.85 -7.33 11.66
CA ALA A 122 -26.74 -6.51 12.49
C ALA A 122 -26.49 -5.00 12.35
N ASP A 123 -25.22 -4.57 12.27
CA ASP A 123 -24.85 -3.15 12.22
C ASP A 123 -24.32 -2.75 10.83
N SER A 124 -25.25 -2.29 9.99
CA SER A 124 -24.93 -1.80 8.64
C SER A 124 -24.04 -0.55 8.62
N ALA A 125 -24.12 0.31 9.65
CA ALA A 125 -23.34 1.55 9.71
C ALA A 125 -21.88 1.25 10.06
N ALA A 126 -21.63 0.40 11.06
CA ALA A 126 -20.30 -0.07 11.39
C ALA A 126 -19.67 -0.85 10.23
N ARG A 127 -20.46 -1.69 9.53
CA ARG A 127 -20.03 -2.39 8.32
C ARG A 127 -19.58 -1.43 7.22
N GLU A 128 -20.44 -0.48 6.81
CA GLU A 128 -20.10 0.49 5.77
C GLU A 128 -18.86 1.30 6.15
N GLN A 129 -18.76 1.74 7.41
CA GLN A 129 -17.60 2.49 7.90
C GLN A 129 -16.31 1.66 7.85
N SER A 130 -16.39 0.37 8.18
CA SER A 130 -15.25 -0.55 8.13
C SER A 130 -14.82 -0.80 6.69
N GLN A 131 -15.77 -1.13 5.80
CA GLN A 131 -15.52 -1.31 4.37
C GLN A 131 -14.97 -0.05 3.71
N TYR A 132 -15.50 1.12 4.04
CA TYR A 132 -14.98 2.41 3.58
C TYR A 132 -13.53 2.62 4.02
N THR A 133 -13.20 2.25 5.26
CA THR A 133 -11.82 2.36 5.78
C THR A 133 -10.86 1.45 5.01
N PHE A 134 -11.27 0.22 4.70
CA PHE A 134 -10.50 -0.69 3.85
C PHE A 134 -10.42 -0.23 2.38
N ALA A 135 -11.49 0.33 1.83
CA ALA A 135 -11.48 0.89 0.47
C ALA A 135 -10.55 2.09 0.31
N ARG A 136 -10.34 2.85 1.39
CA ARG A 136 -9.32 3.90 1.42
C ARG A 136 -7.89 3.39 1.50
N LEU A 137 -7.67 2.15 1.98
CA LEU A 137 -6.39 1.47 1.88
C LEU A 137 -6.16 0.97 0.45
N GLY A 138 -7.20 0.40 -0.17
CA GLY A 138 -7.17 -0.04 -1.55
C GLY A 138 -6.36 -1.32 -1.76
N LYS A 139 -6.35 -1.81 -3.01
CA LYS A 139 -5.62 -3.00 -3.43
C LYS A 139 -4.30 -2.60 -4.11
N GLN A 140 -3.25 -3.35 -3.81
CA GLN A 140 -1.93 -3.27 -4.42
C GLN A 140 -1.36 -4.70 -4.54
N ASP A 141 -1.27 -5.21 -5.76
CA ASP A 141 -0.55 -6.45 -6.05
C ASP A 141 0.93 -6.31 -5.71
N ASP A 142 1.56 -7.44 -5.37
CA ASP A 142 2.98 -7.49 -5.03
C ASP A 142 3.34 -6.43 -3.97
N ASN A 143 2.45 -6.21 -2.99
CA ASN A 143 2.72 -5.26 -1.90
C ASN A 143 3.82 -5.76 -0.95
N PHE A 144 4.13 -7.06 -0.97
CA PHE A 144 5.17 -7.72 -0.18
C PHE A 144 5.25 -7.29 1.30
N SER A 145 4.15 -6.81 1.90
CA SER A 145 4.17 -6.23 3.24
C SER A 145 4.53 -7.28 4.29
N LYS A 146 3.97 -8.48 4.16
CA LYS A 146 4.31 -9.65 4.98
C LYS A 146 5.74 -10.12 4.76
N ALA A 147 6.20 -10.18 3.52
CA ALA A 147 7.57 -10.57 3.19
C ALA A 147 8.61 -9.55 3.70
N TYR A 148 8.27 -8.26 3.67
CA TYR A 148 9.08 -7.18 4.22
C TYR A 148 9.22 -7.30 5.75
N LEU A 149 8.15 -7.69 6.45
CA LEU A 149 8.21 -7.98 7.90
C LEU A 149 8.98 -9.28 8.20
N ALA A 150 8.83 -10.30 7.34
CA ALA A 150 9.45 -11.61 7.53
C ALA A 150 10.95 -11.64 7.22
N ASN A 151 11.43 -10.74 6.36
CA ASN A 151 12.83 -10.65 5.99
C ASN A 151 13.58 -9.72 6.95
N GLU A 152 14.40 -10.30 7.82
CA GLU A 152 15.28 -9.55 8.74
C GLU A 152 16.42 -8.79 8.04
N ALA A 153 16.62 -9.02 6.74
CA ALA A 153 17.70 -8.42 5.98
C ALA A 153 17.36 -6.98 5.61
N ALA A 154 17.70 -6.03 6.49
CA ALA A 154 17.82 -4.63 6.13
C ALA A 154 18.82 -4.53 4.96
N GLN A 155 18.33 -4.36 3.73
CA GLN A 155 19.22 -4.04 2.63
C GLN A 155 19.83 -2.68 2.93
N SER A 156 21.13 -2.67 3.22
CA SER A 156 21.86 -1.43 3.42
C SER A 156 21.77 -0.61 2.12
N ILE A 157 21.22 0.60 2.24
CA ILE A 157 21.17 1.57 1.16
C ILE A 157 22.59 2.11 1.00
N GLY A 158 23.49 1.32 0.39
CA GLY A 158 24.89 1.66 0.17
C GLY A 158 25.61 2.22 1.41
N SER A 159 26.74 2.89 1.18
CA SER A 159 27.42 3.65 2.23
C SER A 159 27.14 5.15 2.03
N LEU A 160 26.70 5.84 3.08
CA LEU A 160 26.45 7.28 3.06
C LEU A 160 27.62 8.11 2.48
N PRO A 161 28.89 7.79 2.77
CA PRO A 161 30.04 8.49 2.16
C PRO A 161 30.08 8.39 0.63
N PHE A 162 29.67 7.26 0.05
CA PHE A 162 29.67 7.07 -1.40
C PHE A 162 28.63 7.96 -2.09
N PHE A 163 27.44 8.13 -1.49
CA PHE A 163 26.43 9.05 -1.99
C PHE A 163 26.88 10.51 -1.89
N VAL A 164 27.54 10.89 -0.80
CA VAL A 164 28.10 12.23 -0.63
C VAL A 164 29.17 12.49 -1.68
N PHE A 165 30.10 11.55 -1.89
CA PHE A 165 31.12 11.64 -2.93
C PHE A 165 30.50 11.85 -4.32
N LEU A 166 29.51 11.02 -4.67
CA LEU A 166 28.78 11.12 -5.93
C LEU A 166 28.05 12.46 -6.10
N GLY A 167 27.46 13.00 -5.03
CA GLY A 167 26.79 14.30 -5.05
C GLY A 167 27.73 15.50 -5.14
N VAL A 168 28.97 15.37 -4.65
CA VAL A 168 29.99 16.43 -4.70
C VAL A 168 30.73 16.45 -6.06
N LEU A 169 30.82 15.31 -6.74
CA LEU A 169 31.54 15.16 -8.01
C LEU A 169 31.15 16.19 -9.11
N PRO A 170 29.87 16.54 -9.34
CA PRO A 170 29.48 17.58 -10.29
C PRO A 170 29.96 18.98 -9.87
N LEU A 171 29.98 19.27 -8.57
CA LEU A 171 30.44 20.56 -8.03
C LEU A 171 31.94 20.74 -8.24
N VAL A 172 32.72 19.66 -8.08
CA VAL A 172 34.16 19.66 -8.40
C VAL A 172 34.39 19.89 -9.89
N GLY A 173 33.57 19.28 -10.76
CA GLY A 173 33.60 19.54 -12.20
C GLY A 173 33.34 20.99 -12.57
N ILE A 174 32.35 21.63 -11.93
CA ILE A 174 32.07 23.07 -12.10
C ILE A 174 33.24 23.92 -11.61
N LEU A 175 33.86 23.59 -10.48
CA LEU A 175 35.02 24.32 -9.96
C LEU A 175 36.23 24.20 -10.90
N LEU A 176 36.43 23.04 -11.52
CA LEU A 176 37.50 22.79 -12.50
C LEU A 176 37.35 23.61 -13.79
N LEU A 177 36.15 24.12 -14.11
CA LEU A 177 35.96 25.03 -15.26
C LEU A 177 36.82 26.28 -15.16
N LEU A 178 37.16 26.72 -13.93
CA LEU A 178 38.03 27.88 -13.69
C LEU A 178 39.51 27.61 -14.03
N LEU A 179 39.93 26.35 -14.03
CA LEU A 179 41.32 25.93 -14.24
C LEU A 179 41.55 25.32 -15.63
N GLY A 180 40.52 24.69 -16.21
CA GLY A 180 40.59 24.06 -17.53
C GLY A 180 39.20 23.75 -18.10
N PHE A 181 38.83 24.46 -19.17
CA PHE A 181 37.48 24.41 -19.76
C PHE A 181 37.05 23.01 -20.21
N VAL A 182 37.90 22.31 -20.97
CA VAL A 182 37.58 20.98 -21.52
C VAL A 182 37.45 19.93 -20.41
N GLN A 183 38.34 19.96 -19.42
CA GLN A 183 38.39 18.99 -18.33
C GLN A 183 37.21 19.16 -17.38
N GLY A 184 36.86 20.40 -17.03
CA GLY A 184 35.71 20.70 -16.17
C GLY A 184 34.38 20.30 -16.81
N ILE A 185 34.19 20.57 -18.10
CA ILE A 185 32.97 20.17 -18.83
C ILE A 185 32.86 18.64 -18.88
N LEU A 186 33.93 17.96 -19.27
CA LEU A 186 33.94 16.50 -19.40
C LEU A 186 33.61 15.83 -18.06
N LEU A 187 34.25 16.26 -16.96
CA LEU A 187 34.02 15.69 -15.63
C LEU A 187 32.58 15.94 -15.15
N THR A 188 32.06 17.15 -15.33
CA THR A 188 30.69 17.48 -14.93
C THR A 188 29.68 16.65 -15.70
N LEU A 189 29.85 16.52 -17.01
CA LEU A 189 28.94 15.78 -17.88
C LEU A 189 28.94 14.27 -17.54
N VAL A 190 30.13 13.67 -17.42
CA VAL A 190 30.27 12.27 -17.00
C VAL A 190 29.66 12.04 -15.61
N SER A 191 29.90 12.97 -14.67
CA SER A 191 29.35 12.88 -13.32
C SER A 191 27.82 12.87 -13.30
N VAL A 192 27.19 13.81 -14.03
CA VAL A 192 25.72 13.92 -14.08
C VAL A 192 25.11 12.68 -14.75
N VAL A 193 25.69 12.21 -15.84
CA VAL A 193 25.23 11.00 -16.54
C VAL A 193 25.35 9.78 -15.64
N PHE A 194 26.52 9.57 -15.02
CA PHE A 194 26.74 8.45 -14.10
C PHE A 194 25.78 8.51 -12.90
N ASN A 195 25.62 9.69 -12.28
CA ASN A 195 24.69 9.88 -11.17
C ASN A 195 23.24 9.58 -11.56
N THR A 196 22.82 9.99 -12.75
CA THR A 196 21.45 9.74 -13.23
C THR A 196 21.21 8.24 -13.45
N ILE A 197 22.17 7.55 -14.06
CA ILE A 197 22.10 6.09 -14.27
C ILE A 197 22.12 5.36 -12.94
N TYR A 198 23.06 5.69 -12.06
CA TYR A 198 23.20 5.08 -10.74
C TYR A 198 21.95 5.31 -9.87
N TYR A 199 21.43 6.53 -9.85
CA TYR A 199 20.17 6.86 -9.19
C TYR A 199 19.01 6.04 -9.75
N SER A 200 18.90 5.90 -11.07
CA SER A 200 17.82 5.14 -11.70
C SER A 200 17.86 3.66 -11.34
N ILE A 201 19.06 3.04 -11.36
CA ILE A 201 19.26 1.64 -10.95
C ILE A 201 18.93 1.46 -9.45
N LYS A 202 19.44 2.35 -8.59
CA LYS A 202 19.17 2.28 -7.14
C LYS A 202 17.71 2.53 -6.82
N LYS A 203 17.08 3.52 -7.47
CA LYS A 203 15.67 3.80 -7.35
C LYS A 203 14.85 2.58 -7.74
N ALA A 204 15.11 1.96 -8.89
CA ALA A 204 14.39 0.75 -9.31
C ALA A 204 14.52 -0.39 -8.29
N LYS A 205 15.69 -0.56 -7.67
CA LYS A 205 15.91 -1.56 -6.62
C LYS A 205 15.15 -1.24 -5.33
N LEU A 206 15.16 0.02 -4.91
CA LEU A 206 14.55 0.50 -3.67
C LEU A 206 13.04 0.71 -3.80
N GLU A 207 12.52 0.90 -5.01
CA GLU A 207 11.12 1.20 -5.26
C GLU A 207 10.21 0.07 -4.76
N THR A 208 10.61 -1.19 -4.95
CA THR A 208 9.89 -2.33 -4.38
C THR A 208 9.84 -2.26 -2.85
N GLU A 209 10.98 -2.05 -2.18
CA GLU A 209 11.03 -1.96 -0.71
C GLU A 209 10.23 -0.76 -0.18
N LEU A 210 10.33 0.39 -0.84
CA LEU A 210 9.57 1.58 -0.51
C LEU A 210 8.06 1.36 -0.70
N ASN A 211 7.65 0.68 -1.77
CA ASN A 211 6.26 0.34 -2.02
C ASN A 211 5.72 -0.62 -0.96
N SER A 212 6.52 -1.61 -0.53
CA SER A 212 6.14 -2.53 0.54
C SER A 212 6.02 -1.84 1.90
N MET A 213 7.01 -1.03 2.25
CA MET A 213 6.99 -0.23 3.47
C MET A 213 5.79 0.74 3.45
N ARG A 214 5.52 1.39 2.31
CA ARG A 214 4.38 2.29 2.14
C ARG A 214 3.07 1.58 2.45
N TYR A 215 2.82 0.43 1.83
CA TYR A 215 1.59 -0.32 2.02
C TYR A 215 1.46 -0.86 3.45
N LEU A 216 2.57 -1.30 4.06
CA LEU A 216 2.62 -1.70 5.46
C LEU A 216 2.22 -0.55 6.41
N VAL A 217 2.84 0.62 6.24
CA VAL A 217 2.53 1.81 7.06
C VAL A 217 1.07 2.23 6.90
N GLN A 218 0.54 2.20 5.66
CA GLN A 218 -0.86 2.48 5.39
C GLN A 218 -1.80 1.43 6.01
N THR A 219 -1.41 0.16 6.03
CA THR A 219 -2.15 -0.92 6.70
C THR A 219 -2.24 -0.68 8.21
N ILE A 220 -1.14 -0.29 8.85
CA ILE A 220 -1.13 0.04 10.29
C ILE A 220 -2.02 1.27 10.56
N ALA A 221 -1.95 2.28 9.69
CA ALA A 221 -2.81 3.46 9.77
C ALA A 221 -4.30 3.10 9.59
N CYS A 222 -4.61 2.17 8.67
CA CYS A 222 -5.95 1.61 8.46
C CYS A 222 -6.44 0.90 9.72
N GLY A 223 -5.63 0.01 10.30
CA GLY A 223 -5.93 -0.65 11.58
C GLY A 223 -6.23 0.36 12.70
N SER A 224 -5.49 1.47 12.75
CA SER A 224 -5.74 2.54 13.73
C SER A 224 -7.07 3.27 13.53
N GLN A 225 -7.60 3.33 12.30
CA GLN A 225 -8.95 3.86 12.04
C GLN A 225 -10.02 2.82 12.36
N ILE A 226 -9.79 1.54 12.03
CA ILE A 226 -10.70 0.44 12.38
C ILE A 226 -10.85 0.32 13.91
N ALA A 227 -9.77 0.51 14.66
CA ALA A 227 -9.77 0.51 16.13
C ALA A 227 -10.67 1.59 16.77
N LYS A 228 -11.13 2.59 16.00
CA LYS A 228 -12.08 3.61 16.47
C LYS A 228 -13.54 3.17 16.31
N ILE A 229 -13.80 2.11 15.56
CA ILE A 229 -15.12 1.53 15.37
C ILE A 229 -15.37 0.56 16.53
N ASN A 230 -16.56 0.58 17.11
CA ASN A 230 -16.93 -0.27 18.23
C ASN A 230 -17.24 -1.69 17.74
N THR A 231 -16.21 -2.42 17.33
CA THR A 231 -16.31 -3.81 16.88
C THR A 231 -16.05 -4.80 18.02
N PRO A 232 -16.50 -6.05 17.90
CA PRO A 232 -16.23 -7.09 18.90
C PRO A 232 -14.76 -7.37 19.21
N LEU A 233 -13.85 -7.01 18.30
CA LEU A 233 -12.39 -7.20 18.40
C LEU A 233 -11.63 -5.87 18.59
N GLN A 234 -12.33 -4.77 18.89
CA GLN A 234 -11.72 -3.45 18.98
C GLN A 234 -10.53 -3.41 19.94
N ASP A 235 -10.64 -4.04 21.10
CA ASP A 235 -9.60 -4.02 22.13
C ASP A 235 -8.38 -4.85 21.73
N GLU A 236 -8.58 -5.99 21.06
CA GLU A 236 -7.50 -6.81 20.51
C GLU A 236 -6.73 -6.04 19.44
N ILE A 237 -7.43 -5.32 18.55
CA ILE A 237 -6.79 -4.46 17.55
C ILE A 237 -5.98 -3.34 18.23
N LYS A 238 -6.53 -2.69 19.27
CA LYS A 238 -5.82 -1.64 20.01
C LYS A 238 -4.56 -2.17 20.70
N GLN A 239 -4.63 -3.37 21.26
CA GLN A 239 -3.48 -4.03 21.90
C GLN A 239 -2.39 -4.32 20.86
N SER A 240 -2.74 -4.95 19.74
CA SER A 240 -1.81 -5.28 18.65
C SER A 240 -1.17 -4.05 17.99
N LEU A 241 -1.86 -2.91 17.98
CA LEU A 241 -1.32 -1.65 17.44
C LEU A 241 -0.38 -0.92 18.41
N THR A 242 -0.37 -1.27 19.70
CA THR A 242 0.45 -0.58 20.71
C THR A 242 1.95 -0.54 20.39
N PRO A 243 2.61 -1.66 20.02
CA PRO A 243 4.02 -1.62 19.62
C PRO A 243 4.27 -0.78 18.35
N LEU A 244 3.26 -0.60 17.50
CA LEU A 244 3.36 0.05 16.18
C LEU A 244 2.96 1.54 16.19
N LYS A 245 2.56 2.10 17.35
CA LYS A 245 2.09 3.50 17.49
C LYS A 245 3.07 4.56 16.98
N LYS A 246 4.38 4.28 16.98
CA LYS A 246 5.38 5.23 16.48
C LYS A 246 5.38 5.32 14.95
N ILE A 247 5.07 4.23 14.26
CA ILE A 247 5.08 4.13 12.79
C ILE A 247 3.95 5.00 12.20
N THR A 248 2.80 5.06 12.86
CA THR A 248 1.65 5.84 12.39
C THR A 248 1.89 7.35 12.40
N ARG A 249 2.86 7.86 13.17
CA ARG A 249 3.24 9.28 13.17
C ARG A 249 3.78 9.74 11.81
N PHE A 250 4.47 8.85 11.09
CA PHE A 250 5.03 9.12 9.78
C PHE A 250 4.13 8.66 8.63
N ALA A 251 2.97 8.07 8.92
CA ALA A 251 2.07 7.53 7.90
C ALA A 251 1.56 8.59 6.91
N PHE A 252 1.52 9.87 7.30
CA PHE A 252 1.19 10.96 6.39
C PHE A 252 2.20 11.08 5.24
N SER A 253 3.50 10.93 5.50
CA SER A 253 4.56 10.99 4.49
C SER A 253 4.54 9.79 3.52
N PHE A 254 3.91 8.69 3.94
CA PHE A 254 3.70 7.48 3.14
C PHE A 254 2.30 7.42 2.52
N ARG A 255 1.45 8.45 2.63
CA ARG A 255 0.26 8.51 1.78
C ARG A 255 0.75 8.52 0.35
N ALA A 256 0.15 7.66 -0.48
CA ALA A 256 0.39 7.72 -1.91
C ALA A 256 0.20 9.18 -2.33
N LYS A 257 1.25 9.79 -2.90
CA LYS A 257 1.05 10.84 -3.89
C LYS A 257 0.13 10.18 -4.89
N ASN A 258 -1.16 10.54 -4.87
CA ASN A 258 -2.22 9.95 -5.68
C ASN A 258 -1.60 9.46 -6.99
N GLY A 259 -1.47 8.14 -7.13
CA GLY A 259 -1.08 7.55 -8.39
C GLY A 259 -2.19 7.94 -9.33
N SER A 260 -1.93 8.99 -10.12
CA SER A 260 -2.78 9.61 -11.13
C SER A 260 -4.27 9.59 -10.80
N GLU A 261 -4.86 10.75 -10.62
CA GLU A 261 -6.32 10.93 -10.72
C GLU A 261 -6.89 10.30 -12.03
N GLY A 262 -6.05 9.99 -13.02
CA GLY A 262 -6.34 9.14 -14.17
C GLY A 262 -6.65 7.66 -13.87
N ASP A 263 -5.99 6.98 -12.92
CA ASP A 263 -6.25 5.54 -12.68
C ASP A 263 -7.62 5.27 -12.06
N MET A 264 -8.20 6.26 -11.36
CA MET A 264 -9.58 6.23 -10.84
C MET A 264 -10.64 6.71 -11.85
N LEU A 265 -10.23 7.33 -12.96
CA LEU A 265 -11.12 7.71 -14.07
C LEU A 265 -11.37 6.54 -15.03
N PHE A 266 -10.43 5.60 -15.12
CA PHE A 266 -10.57 4.36 -15.88
C PHE A 266 -11.20 3.19 -15.08
N GLU A 267 -11.77 3.48 -13.89
CA GLU A 267 -12.58 2.53 -13.10
C GLU A 267 -14.01 2.32 -13.64
N TYR A 268 -14.27 2.69 -14.90
CA TYR A 268 -15.55 2.48 -15.59
C TYR A 268 -15.35 1.76 -16.91
#